data_AF-A0A9P8DU92-F1
#
_entry.id   AF-A0A9P8DU92-F1
#
_cell.length_a   1.000
_cell.length_b   1.000
_cell.length_c   1.000
_cell.angle_alpha   90.00
_cell.angle_beta   90.00
_cell.angle_gamma   90.00
#
_symmetry.space_group_name_H-M   'P 1'
#
loop_
_entity.id
_entity.type
_entity.pdbx_description
1 polymer ?
#
loop_
_entity_poly.entity_id
_entity_poly.type
_entity_poly.pdbx_seq_one_letter_code
_entity_poly.pdbx_strand_id
1 'polypeptide(L)'
;ARYLDETGNEHNEWDGVEYARFSNIADVKKASMNFYWDVPGKVSKSQLPGQSNLYDEVNGSSAPEYGLNLSVDGATINYGPWADRQRMSLQNIFFPASYHDAVPAQRLTVDQNRVATVFKLFFCLESDITLRIPTREASKDWKWQGRAEGHRAHKATDTGVRKRRGKGSKKWFKKESQATGADIRPFGWMDVKVAADTTINYAMDMYARQDGYHNTLSLDVKGTEISSSV
;
A
#
# COMPACT_ATOMS: atom_id res chain seq x y z
N ALA A 1 47.69 15.99 6.12
CA ALA A 1 46.69 15.88 5.04
C ALA A 1 45.83 17.12 5.09
N ARG A 2 45.80 17.90 4.01
CA ARG A 2 45.34 19.30 3.92
C ARG A 2 43.94 19.38 3.27
N TYR A 3 43.04 18.47 3.62
CA TYR A 3 41.67 18.39 3.13
C TYR A 3 40.81 17.66 4.17
N LEU A 4 40.64 18.26 5.34
CA LEU A 4 39.50 17.99 6.20
C LEU A 4 38.62 19.21 5.99
N ASP A 5 37.74 19.14 5.00
CA ASP A 5 36.67 20.12 4.85
C ASP A 5 35.83 20.06 6.12
N GLU A 6 36.01 21.05 6.99
CA GLU A 6 35.08 21.47 8.03
C GLU A 6 33.82 22.11 7.39
N THR A 7 33.29 21.57 6.30
CA THR A 7 31.92 21.83 5.90
C THR A 7 31.06 20.97 6.80
N GLY A 8 30.63 21.54 7.94
CA GLY A 8 29.62 20.94 8.79
C GLY A 8 28.48 20.41 7.92
N ASN A 9 28.22 19.10 8.05
CA ASN A 9 27.33 18.32 7.20
C ASN A 9 26.04 19.08 6.83
N GLU A 10 26.05 19.78 5.68
CA GLU A 10 25.01 20.74 5.27
C GLU A 10 23.64 20.08 5.04
N HIS A 11 23.62 18.74 4.95
CA HIS A 11 22.44 17.89 4.80
C HIS A 11 21.69 17.60 6.11
N ASN A 12 22.37 17.68 7.27
CA ASN A 12 21.83 17.19 8.55
C ASN A 12 20.55 17.90 9.00
N GLU A 13 20.35 19.18 8.63
CA GLU A 13 19.18 19.94 9.06
C GLU A 13 17.87 19.37 8.46
N TRP A 14 17.94 18.90 7.22
CA TRP A 14 16.78 18.41 6.47
C TRP A 14 16.55 16.91 6.62
N ASP A 15 17.52 16.14 7.11
CA ASP A 15 17.37 14.69 7.32
C ASP A 15 16.20 14.34 8.25
N GLY A 16 16.04 15.11 9.34
CA GLY A 16 14.92 14.96 10.29
C GLY A 16 13.58 15.55 9.82
N VAL A 17 13.55 16.24 8.67
CA VAL A 17 12.36 16.91 8.14
C VAL A 17 11.78 16.12 6.98
N GLU A 18 10.53 15.68 7.11
CA GLU A 18 9.80 14.98 6.04
C GLU A 18 9.25 15.97 4.99
N TYR A 19 10.15 16.65 4.28
CA TYR A 19 9.76 17.45 3.11
C TYR A 19 9.45 16.52 1.93
N ALA A 20 8.60 16.96 0.99
CA ALA A 20 7.94 16.11 -0.02
C ALA A 20 6.91 15.11 0.54
N ARG A 21 6.33 15.41 1.72
CA ARG A 21 5.12 14.72 2.21
C ARG A 21 3.91 15.21 1.42
N PHE A 22 3.15 14.26 0.88
CA PHE A 22 1.86 14.52 0.25
C PHE A 22 0.80 13.65 0.92
N SER A 23 -0.25 14.28 1.46
CA SER A 23 -1.25 13.59 2.29
C SER A 23 -2.38 12.95 1.49
N ASN A 24 -2.68 13.46 0.29
CA ASN A 24 -3.71 12.88 -0.55
C ASN A 24 -3.13 11.67 -1.30
N ILE A 25 -3.49 10.46 -0.87
CA ILE A 25 -2.95 9.20 -1.41
C ILE A 25 -3.54 8.84 -2.77
N ALA A 26 -4.83 9.08 -2.99
CA ALA A 26 -5.48 8.72 -4.24
C ALA A 26 -6.66 9.64 -4.50
N ASP A 27 -6.68 10.20 -5.72
CA ASP A 27 -7.84 10.84 -6.31
C ASP A 27 -8.37 9.90 -7.39
N VAL A 28 -9.57 9.33 -7.15
CA VAL A 28 -10.15 8.28 -7.98
C VAL A 28 -11.52 8.74 -8.44
N LYS A 29 -11.74 8.77 -9.75
CA LYS A 29 -13.04 9.17 -10.32
C LYS A 29 -14.11 8.12 -10.05
N LYS A 30 -13.80 6.85 -10.27
CA LYS A 30 -14.68 5.72 -9.93
C LYS A 30 -13.86 4.46 -9.65
N ALA A 31 -14.24 3.75 -8.60
CA ALA A 31 -13.72 2.42 -8.29
C ALA A 31 -14.90 1.47 -8.06
N SER A 32 -14.79 0.24 -8.55
CA SER A 32 -15.79 -0.82 -8.34
C SER A 32 -15.14 -1.99 -7.65
N MET A 33 -15.86 -2.56 -6.69
CA MET A 33 -15.44 -3.73 -5.91
C MET A 33 -16.56 -4.76 -5.95
N ASN A 34 -16.27 -5.95 -6.44
CA ASN A 34 -17.19 -7.08 -6.44
C ASN A 34 -16.54 -8.26 -5.70
N PHE A 35 -17.03 -8.54 -4.50
CA PHE A 35 -16.58 -9.64 -3.68
C PHE A 35 -17.59 -10.77 -3.74
N TYR A 36 -17.13 -11.97 -4.06
CA TYR A 36 -17.99 -13.12 -4.30
C TYR A 36 -17.45 -14.37 -3.60
N TRP A 37 -18.39 -15.21 -3.17
CA TRP A 37 -18.08 -16.51 -2.58
C TRP A 37 -19.24 -17.49 -2.82
N ASP A 38 -18.89 -18.74 -3.07
CA ASP A 38 -19.85 -19.82 -3.18
C ASP A 38 -20.29 -20.34 -1.81
N VAL A 39 -21.52 -20.84 -1.73
CA VAL A 39 -21.97 -21.62 -0.57
C VAL A 39 -21.33 -23.01 -0.65
N PRO A 40 -20.55 -23.44 0.37
CA PRO A 40 -19.83 -24.70 0.30
C PRO A 40 -20.80 -25.89 0.34
N GLY A 41 -20.78 -26.67 -0.75
CA GLY A 41 -21.43 -27.99 -0.79
C GLY A 41 -20.64 -29.06 -0.02
N LYS A 42 -21.25 -30.21 0.22
CA LYS A 42 -20.60 -31.34 0.89
C LYS A 42 -19.61 -32.08 -0.02
N VAL A 43 -18.58 -32.68 0.58
CA VAL A 43 -17.63 -33.58 -0.09
C VAL A 43 -18.34 -34.88 -0.50
N SER A 44 -18.33 -35.19 -1.80
CA SER A 44 -18.94 -36.42 -2.36
C SER A 44 -17.97 -37.60 -2.33
N LYS A 45 -18.53 -38.83 -2.27
CA LYS A 45 -17.77 -40.10 -2.42
C LYS A 45 -17.32 -40.35 -3.85
N SER A 46 -18.04 -39.85 -4.85
CA SER A 46 -17.79 -40.13 -6.26
C SER A 46 -16.88 -39.07 -6.88
N GLN A 47 -15.62 -39.42 -7.11
CA GLN A 47 -14.84 -38.75 -8.14
C GLN A 47 -15.46 -39.14 -9.49
N LEU A 48 -16.09 -38.19 -10.18
CA LEU A 48 -16.60 -38.43 -11.52
C LEU A 48 -15.41 -38.83 -12.42
N PRO A 49 -15.48 -39.97 -13.12
CA PRO A 49 -14.42 -40.39 -14.04
C PRO A 49 -14.19 -39.29 -15.09
N GLY A 50 -12.95 -38.78 -15.21
CA GLY A 50 -12.56 -37.81 -16.24
C GLY A 50 -12.27 -36.37 -15.78
N GLN A 51 -12.36 -36.04 -14.48
CA GLN A 51 -12.04 -34.69 -13.96
C GLN A 51 -10.64 -34.58 -13.32
N SER A 52 -9.58 -35.06 -13.99
CA SER A 52 -8.21 -34.95 -13.47
C SER A 52 -7.74 -33.50 -13.27
N ASN A 53 -8.25 -32.56 -14.06
CA ASN A 53 -7.80 -31.17 -14.08
C ASN A 53 -8.48 -30.27 -13.02
N LEU A 54 -9.46 -30.81 -12.27
CA LEU A 54 -10.21 -30.09 -11.23
C LEU A 54 -9.96 -30.66 -9.82
N TYR A 55 -8.87 -31.39 -9.66
CA TYR A 55 -8.51 -32.03 -8.42
C TYR A 55 -7.93 -31.02 -7.42
N ASP A 56 -8.67 -30.80 -6.33
CA ASP A 56 -8.20 -30.08 -5.16
C ASP A 56 -7.77 -31.10 -4.08
N GLU A 57 -6.59 -30.90 -3.48
CA GLU A 57 -6.03 -31.85 -2.51
C GLU A 57 -6.87 -31.97 -1.24
N VAL A 58 -7.52 -30.88 -0.82
CA VAL A 58 -8.29 -30.81 0.43
C VAL A 58 -9.72 -31.32 0.21
N ASN A 59 -10.40 -30.82 -0.82
CA ASN A 59 -11.80 -31.14 -1.11
C ASN A 59 -11.99 -32.40 -1.96
N GLY A 60 -10.94 -32.87 -2.65
CA GLY A 60 -10.97 -34.01 -3.59
C GLY A 60 -11.77 -33.77 -4.89
N SER A 61 -12.43 -32.62 -5.00
CA SER A 61 -13.25 -32.11 -6.10
C SER A 61 -12.98 -30.62 -6.25
N SER A 62 -13.55 -29.93 -7.24
CA SER A 62 -13.28 -28.49 -7.41
C SER A 62 -13.63 -27.68 -6.14
N ALA A 63 -12.77 -26.75 -5.77
CA ALA A 63 -13.00 -25.86 -4.64
C ALA A 63 -14.16 -24.89 -4.94
N PRO A 64 -14.94 -24.47 -3.91
CA PRO A 64 -15.90 -23.38 -4.04
C PRO A 64 -15.21 -22.10 -4.53
N GLU A 65 -15.90 -21.30 -5.35
CA GLU A 65 -15.36 -20.01 -5.78
C GLU A 65 -15.26 -19.03 -4.62
N TYR A 66 -14.12 -18.34 -4.53
CA TYR A 66 -13.88 -17.30 -3.54
C TYR A 66 -12.94 -16.26 -4.14
N GLY A 67 -13.41 -15.02 -4.23
CA GLY A 67 -12.62 -14.01 -4.91
C GLY A 67 -13.14 -12.59 -4.84
N LEU A 68 -12.33 -11.71 -5.44
CA LEU A 68 -12.50 -10.28 -5.44
C LEU A 68 -12.13 -9.71 -6.82
N ASN A 69 -13.08 -9.04 -7.45
CA ASN A 69 -12.85 -8.28 -8.67
C ASN A 69 -12.84 -6.79 -8.34
N LEU A 70 -11.76 -6.11 -8.72
CA LEU A 70 -11.54 -4.69 -8.54
C LEU A 70 -11.42 -4.02 -9.90
N SER A 71 -12.09 -2.88 -10.09
CA SER A 71 -11.88 -2.05 -11.28
C SER A 71 -11.72 -0.59 -10.90
N VAL A 72 -10.88 0.13 -11.64
CA VAL A 72 -10.67 1.56 -11.45
C VAL A 72 -10.80 2.29 -12.78
N ASP A 73 -11.69 3.27 -12.84
CA ASP A 73 -11.89 4.18 -13.98
C ASP A 73 -11.24 5.52 -13.66
N GLY A 74 -9.95 5.61 -13.95
CA GLY A 74 -9.18 6.85 -13.88
C GLY A 74 -8.81 7.24 -12.45
N ALA A 75 -7.50 7.30 -12.19
CA ALA A 75 -7.00 7.71 -10.88
C ALA A 75 -5.63 8.39 -10.96
N THR A 76 -5.40 9.26 -10.00
CA THR A 76 -4.07 9.78 -9.66
C THR A 76 -3.71 9.30 -8.27
N ILE A 77 -2.72 8.41 -8.19
CA ILE A 77 -2.25 7.83 -6.93
C ILE A 77 -0.96 8.54 -6.54
N ASN A 78 -0.92 9.24 -5.42
CA ASN A 78 0.30 9.85 -4.91
C ASN A 78 0.90 8.94 -3.84
N TYR A 79 2.00 8.27 -4.18
CA TYR A 79 2.62 7.29 -3.31
C TYR A 79 4.12 7.57 -3.19
N GLY A 80 4.51 8.12 -2.04
CA GLY A 80 5.91 8.45 -1.76
C GLY A 80 6.47 7.74 -0.54
N PRO A 81 7.76 7.96 -0.23
CA PRO A 81 8.42 7.34 0.93
C PRO A 81 7.70 7.53 2.26
N TRP A 82 7.05 8.68 2.46
CA TRP A 82 6.24 8.92 3.66
C TRP A 82 5.00 8.00 3.72
N ALA A 83 4.28 7.87 2.60
CA ALA A 83 3.09 7.02 2.51
C ALA A 83 3.45 5.54 2.74
N ASP A 84 4.59 5.08 2.21
CA ASP A 84 5.06 3.71 2.44
C ASP A 84 5.40 3.44 3.92
N ARG A 85 6.02 4.39 4.62
CA ARG A 85 6.23 4.26 6.07
C ARG A 85 4.91 4.12 6.84
N GLN A 86 3.88 4.89 6.49
CA GLN A 86 2.56 4.77 7.11
C GLN A 86 1.90 3.42 6.77
N ARG A 87 2.05 2.96 5.52
CA ARG A 87 1.56 1.64 5.07
C ARG A 87 2.16 0.51 5.91
N MET A 88 3.44 0.57 6.27
CA MET A 88 4.07 -0.45 7.12
C MET A 88 3.41 -0.55 8.50
N SER A 89 3.09 0.58 9.13
CA SER A 89 2.37 0.60 10.41
C SER A 89 0.97 0.00 10.29
N LEU A 90 0.23 0.35 9.23
CA LEU A 90 -1.10 -0.21 8.97
C LEU A 90 -1.04 -1.72 8.70
N GLN A 91 -0.07 -2.18 7.91
CA GLN A 91 0.11 -3.60 7.62
C GLN A 91 0.30 -4.40 8.92
N ASN A 92 1.14 -3.94 9.84
CA ASN A 92 1.37 -4.64 11.10
C ASN A 92 0.12 -4.70 12.01
N ILE A 93 -0.80 -3.74 11.87
CA ILE A 93 -2.06 -3.73 12.63
C ILE A 93 -3.07 -4.73 12.05
N PHE A 94 -3.23 -4.75 10.72
CA PHE A 94 -4.23 -5.60 10.06
C PHE A 94 -3.73 -7.02 9.76
N PHE A 95 -2.41 -7.19 9.62
CA PHE A 95 -1.74 -8.44 9.30
C PHE A 95 -0.54 -8.64 10.25
N PRO A 96 -0.80 -8.89 11.54
CA PRO A 96 0.27 -9.16 12.49
C PRO A 96 1.05 -10.40 12.06
N ALA A 97 2.33 -10.47 12.45
CA ALA A 97 3.15 -11.65 12.20
C ALA A 97 2.49 -12.89 12.85
N SER A 98 2.19 -13.89 12.02
CA SER A 98 1.77 -15.20 12.52
C SER A 98 2.99 -15.91 13.09
N TYR A 99 2.91 -16.33 14.35
CA TYR A 99 3.94 -17.14 15.00
C TYR A 99 3.57 -18.63 15.03
N HIS A 100 2.73 -19.06 14.10
CA HIS A 100 2.33 -20.45 13.94
C HIS A 100 2.94 -21.05 12.68
N ASP A 101 3.45 -22.26 12.81
CA ASP A 101 3.95 -23.04 11.69
C ASP A 101 2.79 -23.37 10.74
N ALA A 102 3.06 -23.25 9.44
CA ALA A 102 2.13 -23.65 8.41
C ALA A 102 2.06 -25.19 8.34
N VAL A 103 0.99 -25.77 8.89
CA VAL A 103 0.74 -27.21 8.80
C VAL A 103 -0.08 -27.49 7.55
N PRO A 104 0.36 -28.41 6.66
CA PRO A 104 -0.41 -28.81 5.49
C PRO A 104 -1.84 -29.23 5.84
N ALA A 105 -2.82 -28.73 5.10
CA ALA A 105 -4.21 -29.06 5.31
C ALA A 105 -4.48 -30.54 5.01
N GLN A 106 -5.22 -31.19 5.90
CA GLN A 106 -5.63 -32.57 5.72
C GLN A 106 -6.84 -32.64 4.80
N ARG A 107 -6.93 -33.74 4.04
CA ARG A 107 -8.06 -34.01 3.16
C ARG A 107 -9.35 -34.18 3.96
N LEU A 108 -10.41 -33.51 3.53
CA LEU A 108 -11.72 -33.56 4.17
C LEU A 108 -12.38 -34.93 3.98
N THR A 109 -13.12 -35.35 4.99
CA THR A 109 -13.93 -36.57 4.92
C THR A 109 -15.25 -36.31 4.20
N VAL A 110 -15.85 -37.40 3.72
CA VAL A 110 -17.15 -37.37 3.06
C VAL A 110 -18.19 -36.74 4.00
N ASP A 111 -19.14 -36.00 3.42
CA ASP A 111 -20.22 -35.27 4.11
C ASP A 111 -19.78 -34.02 4.89
N GLN A 112 -18.47 -33.72 4.98
CA GLN A 112 -17.99 -32.43 5.46
C GLN A 112 -18.22 -31.33 4.43
N ASN A 113 -18.38 -30.10 4.89
CA ASN A 113 -18.46 -28.93 4.01
C ASN A 113 -17.11 -28.70 3.34
N ARG A 114 -17.14 -28.51 2.02
CA ARG A 114 -15.96 -28.08 1.27
C ARG A 114 -15.46 -26.73 1.77
N VAL A 115 -14.18 -26.46 1.56
CA VAL A 115 -13.54 -25.18 1.92
C VAL A 115 -12.99 -24.50 0.68
N ALA A 116 -13.04 -23.16 0.65
CA ALA A 116 -12.42 -22.38 -0.41
C ALA A 116 -10.90 -22.42 -0.25
N THR A 117 -10.23 -23.24 -1.06
CA THR A 117 -8.78 -23.44 -0.97
C THR A 117 -7.97 -22.36 -1.67
N VAL A 118 -8.58 -21.63 -2.60
CA VAL A 118 -7.90 -20.58 -3.38
C VAL A 118 -8.72 -19.30 -3.33
N PHE A 119 -8.06 -18.19 -3.02
CA PHE A 119 -8.62 -16.86 -3.18
C PHE A 119 -8.11 -16.25 -4.49
N LYS A 120 -9.04 -15.78 -5.32
CA LYS A 120 -8.75 -15.13 -6.61
C LYS A 120 -8.97 -13.62 -6.48
N LEU A 121 -7.98 -12.83 -6.86
CA LEU A 121 -8.10 -11.39 -7.01
C LEU A 121 -7.87 -11.02 -8.47
N PHE A 122 -8.87 -10.39 -9.08
CA PHE A 122 -8.74 -9.77 -10.38
C PHE A 122 -8.79 -8.26 -10.23
N PHE A 123 -7.89 -7.56 -10.91
CA PHE A 123 -7.88 -6.10 -10.96
C PHE A 123 -7.75 -5.64 -12.41
N CYS A 124 -8.56 -4.66 -12.81
CA CYS A 124 -8.47 -4.07 -14.14
C CYS A 124 -8.54 -2.54 -14.12
N LEU A 125 -7.87 -1.92 -15.08
CA LEU A 125 -7.94 -0.49 -15.35
C LEU A 125 -8.92 -0.22 -16.48
N GLU A 126 -10.03 0.45 -16.16
CA GLU A 126 -11.02 0.91 -17.15
C GLU A 126 -10.51 2.15 -17.90
N SER A 127 -9.71 2.99 -17.23
CA SER A 127 -9.04 4.17 -17.80
C SER A 127 -7.61 4.28 -17.26
N ASP A 128 -6.80 5.12 -17.92
CA ASP A 128 -5.42 5.39 -17.53
C ASP A 128 -5.30 5.83 -16.05
N ILE A 129 -4.25 5.36 -15.40
CA ILE A 129 -3.88 5.78 -14.03
C ILE A 129 -2.49 6.42 -14.05
N THR A 130 -2.31 7.44 -13.21
CA THR A 130 -1.00 8.05 -12.97
C THR A 130 -0.58 7.82 -11.52
N LEU A 131 0.53 7.10 -11.33
CA LEU A 131 1.24 6.98 -10.06
C LEU A 131 2.26 8.11 -9.95
N ARG A 132 2.07 9.00 -8.98
CA ARG A 132 2.90 10.17 -8.73
C ARG A 132 3.76 9.93 -7.49
N ILE A 133 5.07 9.96 -7.67
CA ILE A 133 6.04 9.74 -6.60
C ILE A 133 6.70 11.08 -6.28
N PRO A 134 6.46 11.65 -5.08
CA PRO A 134 7.12 12.88 -4.66
C PRO A 134 8.59 12.60 -4.34
N THR A 135 9.50 13.35 -4.96
CA THR A 135 10.95 13.16 -4.83
C THR A 135 11.60 14.33 -4.09
N ARG A 136 12.49 14.01 -3.14
CA ARG A 136 13.32 14.99 -2.43
C ARG A 136 14.52 15.37 -3.30
N GLU A 137 14.94 16.64 -3.26
CA GLU A 137 16.05 17.15 -4.04
C GLU A 137 17.22 17.57 -3.13
N ALA A 138 18.05 16.61 -2.76
CA ALA A 138 19.17 16.83 -1.83
C ALA A 138 20.25 17.77 -2.40
N SER A 139 20.44 17.82 -3.72
CA SER A 139 21.43 18.69 -4.38
C SER A 139 21.21 20.18 -4.16
N LYS A 140 19.98 20.60 -3.79
CA LYS A 140 19.63 21.99 -3.48
C LYS A 140 19.47 22.26 -1.99
N ASP A 141 19.87 21.33 -1.11
CA ASP A 141 19.79 21.52 0.35
C ASP A 141 20.47 22.83 0.80
N TRP A 142 21.61 23.16 0.21
CA TRP A 142 22.36 24.39 0.47
C TRP A 142 21.54 25.68 0.29
N LYS A 143 20.57 25.70 -0.65
CA LYS A 143 19.70 26.87 -0.88
C LYS A 143 18.66 27.07 0.23
N TRP A 144 18.43 26.05 1.05
CA TRP A 144 17.38 26.02 2.07
C TRP A 144 17.93 25.88 3.49
N GLN A 145 19.23 26.12 3.71
CA GLN A 145 19.86 26.12 5.04
C GLN A 145 19.15 27.11 5.99
N GLY A 146 19.00 26.74 7.26
CA GLY A 146 18.35 27.57 8.29
C GLY A 146 16.83 27.68 8.18
N ARG A 147 16.20 27.09 7.16
CA ARG A 147 14.72 27.10 6.97
C ARG A 147 14.03 25.81 7.41
N ALA A 148 14.79 24.84 7.90
CA ALA A 148 14.28 23.54 8.33
C ALA A 148 13.40 23.61 9.60
N GLU A 149 13.62 24.59 10.48
CA GLU A 149 12.92 24.72 11.76
C GLU A 149 11.42 25.03 11.62
N GLY A 150 11.03 25.81 10.59
CA GLY A 150 9.63 26.10 10.28
C GLY A 150 8.81 24.83 10.01
N HIS A 151 9.40 23.85 9.32
CA HIS A 151 8.77 22.56 9.08
C HIS A 151 8.70 21.66 10.33
N ARG A 152 9.66 21.76 11.27
CA ARG A 152 9.64 20.99 12.53
C ARG A 152 8.55 21.49 13.49
N ALA A 153 8.29 22.80 13.51
CA ALA A 153 7.28 23.42 14.36
C ALA A 153 5.83 22.98 14.03
N HIS A 154 5.52 22.77 12.73
CA HIS A 154 4.22 22.22 12.32
C HIS A 154 4.00 20.79 12.84
N LYS A 155 5.07 19.98 12.96
CA LYS A 155 4.98 18.61 13.52
C LYS A 155 4.58 18.60 15.00
N ALA A 156 5.03 19.57 15.80
CA ALA A 156 4.73 19.64 17.23
C ALA A 156 3.27 20.00 17.56
N THR A 157 2.54 20.61 16.60
CA THR A 157 1.13 20.96 16.79
C THR A 157 0.17 19.82 16.44
N ASP A 158 0.56 18.90 15.55
CA ASP A 158 -0.25 17.76 15.11
C ASP A 158 -0.13 16.54 16.06
N THR A 159 0.99 16.38 16.79
CA THR A 159 1.21 15.28 17.74
C THR A 159 1.02 15.66 19.22
N GLY A 160 0.17 16.65 19.52
CA GLY A 160 0.20 17.38 20.79
C GLY A 160 -0.93 17.16 21.80
N VAL A 161 -1.75 16.09 21.76
CA VAL A 161 -2.64 15.78 22.91
C VAL A 161 -1.87 14.98 23.95
N ARG A 162 -1.23 15.67 24.90
CA ARG A 162 -1.12 15.33 26.34
C ARG A 162 0.06 16.05 27.00
N LYS A 163 -0.23 17.10 27.80
CA LYS A 163 0.13 17.11 29.23
C LYS A 163 -0.45 18.29 30.02
N ARG A 164 -1.05 17.89 31.15
CA ARG A 164 -1.08 18.53 32.47
C ARG A 164 -2.02 19.71 32.73
N ARG A 165 -3.07 19.38 33.51
CA ARG A 165 -3.74 20.22 34.52
C ARG A 165 -2.75 21.19 35.17
N GLY A 166 -3.02 22.48 35.01
CA GLY A 166 -2.37 23.59 35.72
C GLY A 166 -3.17 24.87 35.48
N LYS A 167 -3.57 25.54 36.56
CA LYS A 167 -4.44 26.72 36.60
C LYS A 167 -3.97 27.88 35.70
N GLY A 168 -4.92 28.46 34.97
CA GLY A 168 -5.06 29.90 34.72
C GLY A 168 -4.05 30.58 33.79
N SER A 169 -4.47 30.86 32.56
CA SER A 169 -4.35 32.21 31.94
C SER A 169 -4.99 32.18 30.55
N LYS A 170 -5.87 33.17 30.28
CA LYS A 170 -6.55 33.35 29.00
C LYS A 170 -5.52 33.70 27.91
N LYS A 171 -5.14 32.74 27.07
CA LYS A 171 -4.39 33.02 25.83
C LYS A 171 -5.37 33.12 24.67
N TRP A 172 -5.39 34.32 24.09
CA TRP A 172 -6.07 34.67 22.86
C TRP A 172 -5.82 33.62 21.77
N PHE A 173 -6.87 33.26 21.03
CA PHE A 173 -6.78 32.48 19.81
C PHE A 173 -5.84 33.19 18.83
N LYS A 174 -4.57 32.76 18.78
CA LYS A 174 -3.69 33.08 17.66
C LYS A 174 -4.26 32.33 16.46
N LYS A 175 -4.84 33.09 15.54
CA LYS A 175 -5.17 32.64 14.19
C LYS A 175 -3.96 31.89 13.64
N GLU A 176 -4.16 30.63 13.32
CA GLU A 176 -3.18 29.76 12.67
C GLU A 176 -2.67 30.49 11.43
N SER A 177 -1.41 30.94 11.49
CA SER A 177 -0.74 31.48 10.31
C SER A 177 -0.38 30.27 9.48
N GLN A 178 -1.29 29.91 8.58
CA GLN A 178 -1.00 29.06 7.44
C GLN A 178 0.32 29.55 6.84
N ALA A 179 1.37 28.72 6.89
CA ALA A 179 2.67 29.07 6.35
C ALA A 179 2.46 29.59 4.92
N THR A 180 2.85 30.84 4.70
CA THR A 180 2.78 31.47 3.39
C THR A 180 3.61 30.61 2.44
N GLY A 181 3.16 30.43 1.19
CA GLY A 181 3.79 29.53 0.22
C GLY A 181 5.27 29.77 -0.08
N ALA A 182 5.88 30.81 0.48
CA ALA A 182 7.30 31.11 0.42
C ALA A 182 8.18 30.25 1.36
N ASP A 183 7.61 29.69 2.43
CA ASP A 183 8.36 28.87 3.43
C ASP A 183 8.29 27.36 3.16
N ILE A 184 7.45 26.93 2.21
CA ILE A 184 7.34 25.51 1.84
C ILE A 184 8.39 25.20 0.78
N ARG A 185 9.37 24.37 1.15
CA ARG A 185 10.38 23.89 0.22
C ARG A 185 9.70 23.09 -0.92
N PRO A 186 9.92 23.46 -2.20
CA PRO A 186 9.35 22.72 -3.33
C PRO A 186 10.03 21.36 -3.46
N PHE A 187 9.31 20.42 -4.07
CA PHE A 187 9.76 19.08 -4.37
C PHE A 187 9.34 18.68 -5.79
N GLY A 188 10.05 17.72 -6.37
CA GLY A 188 9.77 17.22 -7.72
C GLY A 188 8.77 16.08 -7.71
N TRP A 189 8.21 15.80 -8.88
CA TRP A 189 7.39 14.62 -9.14
C TRP A 189 8.09 13.70 -10.12
N MET A 190 7.94 12.40 -9.88
CA MET A 190 8.15 11.36 -10.87
C MET A 190 6.80 10.70 -11.10
N ASP A 191 6.26 10.87 -12.30
CA ASP A 191 4.94 10.39 -12.68
C ASP A 191 5.10 9.16 -13.57
N VAL A 192 4.53 8.04 -13.13
CA VAL A 192 4.45 6.77 -13.87
C VAL A 192 3.00 6.61 -14.33
N LYS A 193 2.76 6.74 -15.62
CA LYS A 193 1.45 6.56 -16.23
C LYS A 193 1.32 5.13 -16.74
N VAL A 194 0.16 4.53 -16.51
CA VAL A 194 -0.21 3.19 -16.98
C VAL A 194 -1.53 3.30 -17.73
N ALA A 195 -1.59 2.72 -18.93
CA ALA A 195 -2.76 2.80 -19.78
C ALA A 195 -3.89 1.87 -19.31
N ALA A 196 -5.11 2.19 -19.78
CA ALA A 196 -6.28 1.32 -19.68
C ALA A 196 -6.01 -0.10 -20.23
N ASP A 197 -6.92 -1.03 -19.91
CA ASP A 197 -6.82 -2.46 -20.24
C ASP A 197 -5.63 -3.19 -19.59
N THR A 198 -4.95 -2.53 -18.65
CA THR A 198 -4.00 -3.20 -17.76
C THR A 198 -4.76 -4.10 -16.80
N THR A 199 -4.31 -5.34 -16.68
CA THR A 199 -4.93 -6.35 -15.81
C THR A 199 -3.93 -7.00 -14.88
N ILE A 200 -4.42 -7.36 -13.69
CA ILE A 200 -3.66 -8.10 -12.68
C ILE A 200 -4.54 -9.26 -12.23
N ASN A 201 -3.99 -10.46 -12.34
CA ASN A 201 -4.58 -11.68 -11.82
C ASN A 201 -3.69 -12.19 -10.71
N TYR A 202 -4.24 -12.31 -9.51
CA TYR A 202 -3.56 -12.87 -8.36
C TYR A 202 -4.37 -14.05 -7.82
N ALA A 203 -3.72 -15.18 -7.60
CA ALA A 203 -4.34 -16.31 -6.93
C ALA A 203 -3.43 -16.76 -5.80
N MET A 204 -4.03 -16.93 -4.61
CA MET A 204 -3.32 -17.39 -3.42
C MET A 204 -4.01 -18.59 -2.80
N ASP A 205 -3.20 -19.51 -2.28
CA ASP A 205 -3.68 -20.59 -1.44
C ASP A 205 -4.14 -20.04 -0.09
N MET A 206 -5.34 -20.44 0.33
CA MET A 206 -5.90 -20.13 1.65
C MET A 206 -5.44 -21.10 2.74
N TYR A 207 -4.93 -22.26 2.33
CA TYR A 207 -4.45 -23.32 3.21
C TYR A 207 -3.09 -23.81 2.71
N ALA A 208 -2.19 -24.13 3.64
CA ALA A 208 -0.89 -24.72 3.30
C ALA A 208 -1.08 -26.08 2.64
N ARG A 209 -0.31 -26.35 1.58
CA ARG A 209 -0.16 -27.66 0.94
C ARG A 209 1.08 -28.38 1.47
N GLN A 210 1.31 -29.59 1.01
CA GLN A 210 2.48 -30.39 1.41
C GLN A 210 3.82 -29.72 1.05
N ASP A 211 3.82 -28.91 0.00
CA ASP A 211 4.97 -28.15 -0.51
C ASP A 211 4.93 -26.65 -0.15
N GLY A 212 3.95 -26.23 0.68
CA GLY A 212 3.83 -24.86 1.17
C GLY A 212 2.62 -24.11 0.59
N TYR A 213 2.74 -22.78 0.45
CA TYR A 213 1.69 -21.94 -0.14
C TYR A 213 2.06 -21.57 -1.57
N HIS A 214 1.13 -21.78 -2.51
CA HIS A 214 1.27 -21.24 -3.85
C HIS A 214 0.59 -19.88 -3.96
N ASN A 215 1.36 -18.90 -4.42
CA ASN A 215 0.87 -17.58 -4.80
C ASN A 215 1.32 -17.31 -6.22
N THR A 216 0.38 -17.00 -7.10
CA THR A 216 0.65 -16.67 -8.50
C THR A 216 0.19 -15.24 -8.78
N LEU A 217 1.06 -14.46 -9.40
CA LEU A 217 0.77 -13.11 -9.86
C LEU A 217 1.04 -13.05 -11.36
N SER A 218 0.00 -12.74 -12.13
CA SER A 218 0.08 -12.48 -13.56
C SER A 218 -0.31 -11.03 -13.81
N LEU A 219 0.53 -10.33 -14.56
CA LEU A 219 0.45 -8.89 -14.74
C LEU A 219 0.58 -8.61 -16.24
N ASP A 220 -0.42 -7.97 -16.82
CA ASP A 220 -0.40 -7.49 -18.19
C ASP A 220 -0.55 -5.97 -18.17
N VAL A 221 0.57 -5.27 -18.33
CA VAL A 221 0.64 -3.80 -18.24
C VAL A 221 0.71 -3.21 -19.63
N LYS A 222 -0.20 -2.27 -19.91
CA LYS A 222 -0.28 -1.55 -21.18
C LYS A 222 0.27 -0.13 -21.04
N GLY A 223 0.91 0.33 -22.11
CA GLY A 223 1.25 1.75 -22.32
C GLY A 223 1.88 2.44 -21.10
N THR A 224 3.01 1.92 -20.61
CA THR A 224 3.72 2.54 -19.49
C THR A 224 4.57 3.71 -19.96
N GLU A 225 4.38 4.87 -19.35
CA GLU A 225 5.18 6.08 -19.57
C GLU A 225 5.71 6.58 -18.24
N ILE A 226 6.96 7.07 -18.22
CA ILE A 226 7.58 7.66 -17.04
C ILE A 226 8.02 9.07 -17.39
N SER A 227 7.64 10.04 -16.58
CA SER A 227 8.04 11.45 -16.71
C SER A 227 8.48 12.01 -15.36
N SER A 228 9.29 13.06 -15.39
CA SER A 228 9.74 13.75 -14.18
C SER A 228 9.68 15.26 -14.37
N SER A 229 9.39 15.98 -13.28
CA SER A 229 9.15 17.43 -13.27
C SER A 229 10.35 18.26 -12.76
N VAL A 230 11.58 17.74 -12.85
CA VAL A 230 12.81 18.38 -12.32
C VAL A 230 13.63 19.02 -13.44
#